data_AF-A0A3P1YN76-F1
#
_entry.id   AF-A0A3P1YN76-F1
#
_cell.length_a   1.000
_cell.length_b   1.000
_cell.length_c   1.000
_cell.angle_alpha   90.00
_cell.angle_beta   90.00
_cell.angle_gamma   90.00
#
_symmetry.space_group_name_H-M   'P 1'
#
loop_
_entity.id
_entity.type
_entity.pdbx_description
1 polymer ?
#
loop_
_entity_poly.entity_id
_entity_poly.type
_entity_poly.pdbx_seq_one_letter_code
_entity_poly.pdbx_strand_id
1 'polypeptide(L)' 'MENYDELVQQCQNGEIDMLQFLLGQKELANAFLAEMKEKGIIPTPESAEEWLIEYEKNII' A
#
# COMPACT_ATOMS: atom_id res chain seq x y z
N MET A 1 1.04 -7.12 16.44
CA MET A 1 1.64 -7.42 15.13
C MET A 1 0.79 -8.49 14.47
N GLU A 2 -0.53 -8.31 14.44
CA GLU A 2 -1.50 -9.40 14.18
C GLU A 2 -2.18 -9.30 12.80
N ASN A 3 -1.93 -8.25 12.01
CA ASN A 3 -2.65 -8.04 10.75
C ASN A 3 -1.80 -8.18 9.48
N TYR A 4 -0.46 -8.22 9.55
CA TYR A 4 0.34 -8.21 8.32
C TYR A 4 0.26 -9.56 7.60
N ASP A 5 0.44 -10.68 8.30
CA ASP A 5 0.37 -12.01 7.70
C ASP A 5 -1.03 -12.29 7.11
N GLU A 6 -2.10 -11.83 7.79
CA GLU A 6 -3.47 -11.92 7.27
C GLU A 6 -3.66 -11.07 6.01
N LEU A 7 -3.15 -9.82 6.00
CA LEU A 7 -3.21 -8.95 4.82
C LEU A 7 -2.45 -9.55 3.63
N VAL A 8 -1.30 -10.18 3.87
CA VAL A 8 -0.53 -10.87 2.83
C VAL A 8 -1.33 -12.04 2.27
N GLN A 9 -1.93 -12.87 3.13
CA GLN A 9 -2.75 -14.00 2.69
C GLN A 9 -3.97 -13.55 1.89
N GLN A 10 -4.69 -12.53 2.36
CA GLN A 10 -5.85 -11.97 1.65
C GLN A 10 -5.45 -11.41 0.29
N CYS A 11 -4.31 -10.70 0.20
CA CYS A 11 -3.82 -10.13 -1.05
C CYS A 11 -3.41 -11.24 -2.04
N GLN A 12 -2.75 -12.29 -1.56
CA GLN A 12 -2.34 -13.44 -2.39
C GLN A 12 -3.51 -14.28 -2.87
N ASN A 13 -4.56 -14.39 -2.06
CA ASN A 13 -5.81 -15.06 -2.44
C ASN A 13 -6.69 -14.22 -3.38
N GLY A 14 -6.33 -12.95 -3.61
CA GLY A 14 -7.12 -11.99 -4.38
C GLY A 14 -8.38 -11.50 -3.67
N GLU A 15 -8.45 -11.65 -2.35
CA GLU A 15 -9.56 -11.18 -1.50
C GLU A 15 -9.51 -9.65 -1.29
N ILE A 16 -8.30 -9.09 -1.30
CA ILE A 16 -8.04 -7.64 -1.28
C ILE A 16 -7.06 -7.27 -2.40
N ASP A 17 -7.19 -6.05 -2.92
CA ASP A 17 -6.24 -5.51 -3.88
C ASP A 17 -5.02 -4.83 -3.21
N MET A 18 -4.06 -4.41 -4.02
CA MET A 18 -2.83 -3.78 -3.54
C MET A 18 -3.08 -2.47 -2.78
N LEU A 19 -4.12 -1.71 -3.15
CA LEU A 19 -4.49 -0.49 -2.45
C LEU A 19 -5.03 -0.83 -1.06
N GLN A 20 -5.93 -1.81 -0.95
CA GLN A 20 -6.45 -2.27 0.34
C GLN A 20 -5.34 -2.87 1.22
N PHE A 21 -4.42 -3.63 0.64
CA PHE A 21 -3.24 -4.17 1.32
C PHE A 21 -2.35 -3.06 1.89
N LEU A 22 -2.04 -2.04 1.09
CA LEU A 22 -1.25 -0.88 1.51
C LEU A 22 -1.95 -0.08 2.61
N LEU A 23 -3.26 0.17 2.45
CA LEU A 23 -4.06 0.91 3.42
C LEU A 23 -4.26 0.16 4.74
N GLY A 24 -4.17 -1.17 4.74
CA GLY A 24 -4.15 -2.00 5.94
C GLY A 24 -2.93 -1.78 6.83
N GLN A 25 -1.87 -1.17 6.29
CA GLN A 25 -0.60 -0.92 6.99
C GLN A 25 -0.52 0.54 7.41
N LYS A 26 -0.92 0.85 8.66
CA LYS A 26 -1.14 2.21 9.16
C LYS A 26 -0.03 3.22 8.84
N GLU A 27 1.25 2.85 8.98
CA GLU A 27 2.37 3.77 8.71
C GLU A 27 2.53 4.04 7.21
N LEU A 28 2.51 2.99 6.39
CA LEU A 28 2.59 3.12 4.93
C LEU A 28 1.38 3.83 4.34
N ALA A 29 0.18 3.50 4.83
CA ALA A 29 -1.07 4.13 4.43
C ALA A 29 -1.02 5.65 4.61
N ASN A 30 -0.50 6.13 5.74
CA ASN A 30 -0.37 7.56 6.00
C ASN A 30 0.63 8.23 5.05
N ALA A 31 1.78 7.59 4.79
CA ALA A 31 2.79 8.11 3.88
C ALA A 31 2.28 8.18 2.43
N PHE A 32 1.71 7.08 1.94
CA PHE A 32 1.13 6.98 0.61
C PHE A 32 0.00 7.98 0.39
N LEU A 33 -0.98 8.06 1.30
CA LEU A 33 -2.11 8.99 1.15
C LEU A 33 -1.68 10.46 1.21
N ALA A 34 -0.68 10.79 2.03
CA ALA A 34 -0.11 12.14 2.07
C ALA A 34 0.51 12.51 0.71
N GLU A 35 1.29 11.60 0.12
CA GLU A 35 1.95 11.82 -1.16
C GLU A 35 0.94 11.89 -2.33
N MET A 36 -0.04 11.00 -2.36
CA MET A 36 -1.11 11.04 -3.38
C MET A 36 -1.88 12.36 -3.31
N LYS A 37 -2.19 12.84 -2.10
CA LYS A 37 -2.84 14.12 -1.88
C LYS A 37 -1.96 15.29 -2.33
N GLU A 38 -0.66 15.27 -2.05
CA GLU A 38 0.28 16.30 -2.48
C GLU A 38 0.41 16.35 -4.01
N LYS A 39 0.45 15.19 -4.66
CA LYS A 39 0.52 15.05 -6.12
C LYS A 39 -0.83 15.26 -6.82
N GLY A 40 -1.94 15.34 -6.09
CA GLY A 40 -3.29 15.42 -6.66
C GLY A 40 -3.71 14.14 -7.40
N ILE A 41 -3.13 12.99 -7.05
CA ILE A 41 -3.39 11.69 -7.67
C ILE A 41 -4.49 10.98 -6.89
N ILE A 42 -5.41 10.33 -7.61
CA ILE A 42 -6.43 9.48 -7.00
C ILE A 42 -5.78 8.12 -6.70
N PRO A 43 -5.81 7.65 -5.45
CA PRO A 43 -5.27 6.33 -5.11
C PRO A 43 -5.97 5.20 -5.87
N THR A 44 -5.17 4.39 -6.57
CA THR A 44 -5.59 3.17 -7.27
C THR A 44 -4.69 1.99 -6.87
N PRO A 45 -5.11 0.74 -7.10
CA PRO A 45 -4.25 -0.43 -6.89
C PRO A 45 -2.90 -0.33 -7.61
N GLU A 46 -2.88 0.15 -8.86
CA GLU A 46 -1.64 0.37 -9.63
C GLU A 46 -0.73 1.41 -8.96
N SER A 47 -1.28 2.56 -8.55
CA SER A 47 -0.47 3.59 -7.87
C SER A 47 0.07 3.13 -6.51
N ALA A 48 -0.65 2.25 -5.82
CA ALA A 48 -0.22 1.66 -4.56
C ALA A 48 0.93 0.67 -4.78
N GLU A 49 0.87 -0.14 -5.84
CA GLU A 49 1.94 -1.05 -6.23
C GLU A 49 3.21 -0.30 -6.63
N GLU A 50 3.10 0.69 -7.53
CA GLU A 50 4.22 1.52 -7.97
C GLU A 50 4.88 2.23 -6.78
N TRP A 51 4.07 2.83 -5.90
CA TRP A 51 4.57 3.52 -4.72
C TRP A 51 5.28 2.57 -3.74
N LEU A 52 4.73 1.38 -3.50
CA LEU A 52 5.37 0.36 -2.66
C LEU A 52 6.74 -0.06 -3.22
N ILE A 53 6.82 -0.31 -4.53
CA ILE A 53 8.07 -0.67 -5.20
C ILE A 53 9.11 0.46 -5.03
N GLU A 54 8.71 1.72 -5.20
CA GLU A 54 9.62 2.85 -4.98
C GLU A 54 10.01 3.03 -3.51
N TYR A 55 9.07 2.84 -2.60
CA TYR A 55 9.30 2.93 -1.16
C TYR A 55 10.34 1.89 -0.70
N GLU A 56 10.20 0.64 -1.13
CA GLU A 56 11.16 -0.43 -0.83
C GLU A 56 12.55 -0.14 -1.42
N LYS A 57 12.63 0.40 -2.64
CA LYS A 57 13.91 0.78 -3.26
C LYS A 57 14.64 1.88 -2.51
N ASN A 58 13.94 2.76 -1.79
CA ASN A 58 14.54 3.85 -1.03
C ASN A 58 14.95 3.43 0.40
N ILE A 59 14.55 2.23 0.84
CA ILE A 59 14.91 1.67 2.16
C ILE A 59 16.17 0.79 2.09
N ILE A 60 16.52 0.27 0.92
CA ILE A 60 17.66 -0.64 0.67
C ILE A 60 18.85 0.13 0.09
#